data_AF-A0A933WN16-F1
#
_entry.id   AF-A0A933WN16-F1
#
_cell.length_a   1.000
_cell.length_b   1.000
_cell.length_c   1.000
_cell.angle_alpha   90.00
_cell.angle_beta   90.00
_cell.angle_gamma   90.00
#
_symmetry.space_group_name_H-M   'P 1'
#
loop_
_entity.id
_entity.type
_entity.pdbx_description
1 polymer ?
#
loop_
_entity_poly.entity_id
_entity_poly.type
_entity_poly.pdbx_seq_one_letter_code
_entity_poly.pdbx_strand_id
1 'polypeptide(L)'
;MNVRHLAVLAALAGLAACASAGRRAQPVSPSAGLLIGAMRFQKLSIPVPDRYADMIHLAPVDAKGEMDLDRLVSSQWAADRQVYFFNLPPGRYAVLGGSYLAHGLRYTFRFKPEQSRQLLAEAVPGEVRFLGVAIVRREFQGGGAFLGNMLKSAAVVLPPWRPWTTKVLGALRALDDSRLAEVDALAAARRDLAGTLWSGPVGARLNRLGGPPPPSVTTGFWRKRSKPQRPAETFSWVDTLEWGEPRPVKGGLEWRQPKDRARIAVLFRREGDAGFQPVDDYLRELRGLGSLEDSHAFEETVISTAVARVIRYTKYVYPEPYLTGSVKVVYLTEVSVVPGSGGYYVLHYRARKEDFAKLRGDYLRFRSQLRLFPPPKEEGKT
;
A
#
# COMPACT_ATOMS: atom_id res chain seq x y z
N MET A 1 29.97 41.36 19.89
CA MET A 1 29.48 40.67 18.67
C MET A 1 28.15 41.31 18.29
N ASN A 2 28.03 41.86 17.08
CA ASN A 2 26.88 42.68 16.68
C ASN A 2 25.61 41.82 16.52
N VAL A 3 24.45 42.28 17.00
CA VAL A 3 23.18 41.50 17.03
C VAL A 3 22.78 41.02 15.63
N ARG A 4 23.12 41.78 14.60
CA ARG A 4 22.90 41.41 13.20
C ARG A 4 23.71 40.17 12.75
N HIS A 5 24.91 39.97 13.27
CA HIS A 5 25.71 38.77 12.95
C HIS A 5 25.19 37.51 13.66
N LEU A 6 24.62 37.67 14.85
CA LEU A 6 23.97 36.58 15.59
C LEU A 6 22.68 36.11 14.91
N ALA A 7 21.88 37.04 14.36
CA ALA A 7 20.69 36.71 13.59
C ALA A 7 21.01 35.99 12.26
N VAL A 8 22.07 36.42 11.56
CA VAL A 8 22.52 35.76 10.31
C VAL A 8 23.08 34.37 10.59
N LEU A 9 23.85 34.18 11.67
CA LEU A 9 24.32 32.85 12.07
C LEU A 9 23.18 31.93 12.52
N ALA A 10 22.18 32.44 13.24
CA ALA A 10 20.99 31.68 13.61
C ALA A 10 20.13 31.31 12.40
N ALA A 11 19.99 32.20 11.42
CA ALA A 11 19.28 31.92 10.16
C ALA A 11 20.03 30.91 9.29
N LEU A 12 21.38 31.00 9.20
CA LEU A 12 22.20 30.03 8.49
C LEU A 12 22.23 28.66 9.21
N ALA A 13 22.24 28.63 10.55
CA ALA A 13 22.10 27.41 11.33
C ALA A 13 20.69 26.81 11.19
N GLY A 14 19.65 27.63 11.11
CA GLY A 14 18.28 27.20 10.83
C GLY A 14 18.12 26.63 9.41
N LEU A 15 18.73 27.26 8.40
CA LEU A 15 18.74 26.76 7.02
C LEU A 15 19.60 25.50 6.85
N ALA A 16 20.72 25.40 7.56
CA ALA A 16 21.55 24.19 7.61
C ALA A 16 20.87 23.05 8.39
N ALA A 17 20.09 23.35 9.44
CA ALA A 17 19.27 22.39 10.15
C ALA A 17 18.09 21.90 9.28
N CYS A 18 17.47 22.77 8.47
CA CYS A 18 16.48 22.37 7.46
C CYS A 18 17.08 21.57 6.30
N ALA A 19 18.38 21.75 5.99
CA ALA A 19 19.11 20.92 5.03
C ALA A 19 19.52 19.55 5.58
N SER A 20 19.40 19.33 6.90
CA SER A 20 19.50 18.00 7.54
C SER A 20 18.17 17.23 7.52
N ALA A 21 17.35 17.43 6.49
CA ALA A 21 16.34 16.45 6.12
C ALA A 21 17.05 15.09 5.98
N GLY A 22 16.76 14.19 6.91
CA GLY A 22 17.56 12.99 7.22
C GLY A 22 18.04 12.27 5.97
N ARG A 23 19.31 11.82 6.01
CA ARG A 23 19.99 11.04 4.96
C ARG A 23 18.97 10.23 4.15
N ARG A 24 18.60 10.71 2.97
CA ARG A 24 17.79 9.92 2.04
C ARG A 24 18.55 8.62 1.81
N ALA A 25 17.86 7.48 1.93
CA ALA A 25 18.40 6.18 1.60
C ALA A 25 18.78 6.18 0.11
N GLN A 26 19.97 6.69 -0.20
CA GLN A 26 20.53 6.58 -1.53
C GLN A 26 21.00 5.13 -1.67
N PRO A 27 20.52 4.40 -2.68
CA PRO A 27 21.01 3.06 -2.96
C PRO A 27 22.54 3.10 -3.08
N VAL A 28 23.19 2.23 -2.33
CA VAL A 28 24.66 2.12 -2.29
C VAL A 28 25.20 1.44 -3.56
N SER A 29 24.40 0.65 -4.29
CA SER A 29 24.83 -0.02 -5.53
C SER A 29 23.67 -0.77 -6.21
N PRO A 30 23.69 -0.97 -7.55
CA PRO A 30 22.81 -1.94 -8.25
C PRO A 30 23.00 -3.40 -7.80
N SER A 31 24.05 -3.70 -7.03
CA SER A 31 24.26 -5.02 -6.42
C SER A 31 23.47 -5.26 -5.14
N ALA A 32 22.76 -4.27 -4.61
CA ALA A 32 21.98 -4.41 -3.38
C ALA A 32 20.55 -4.91 -3.66
N GLY A 33 19.92 -5.51 -2.65
CA GLY A 33 18.48 -5.80 -2.61
C GLY A 33 17.74 -4.89 -1.63
N LEU A 34 16.46 -4.61 -1.89
CA LEU A 34 15.60 -3.83 -1.01
C LEU A 34 14.61 -4.71 -0.27
N LEU A 35 14.72 -4.75 1.06
CA LEU A 35 13.71 -5.35 1.93
C LEU A 35 12.80 -4.27 2.50
N ILE A 36 11.49 -4.53 2.46
CA ILE A 36 10.44 -3.65 2.95
C ILE A 36 9.59 -4.42 3.94
N GLY A 37 9.38 -3.89 5.14
CA GLY A 37 8.52 -4.56 6.14
C GLY A 37 7.82 -3.57 7.04
N ALA A 38 6.98 -4.07 7.94
CA ALA A 38 6.38 -3.28 9.02
C ALA A 38 6.34 -4.08 10.31
N MET A 39 6.28 -3.38 11.45
CA MET A 39 6.19 -4.01 12.77
C MET A 39 5.20 -3.25 13.63
N ARG A 40 4.07 -3.90 13.90
CA ARG A 40 2.92 -3.34 14.59
C ARG A 40 2.77 -4.02 15.94
N PHE A 41 2.47 -3.24 16.97
CA PHE A 41 2.11 -3.76 18.27
C PHE A 41 0.63 -4.07 18.34
N GLN A 42 0.30 -5.21 18.95
CA GLN A 42 -1.10 -5.53 19.22
C GLN A 42 -1.71 -4.49 20.18
N LYS A 43 -2.94 -4.05 19.88
CA LYS A 43 -3.69 -3.06 20.67
C LYS A 43 -3.72 -3.46 22.16
N LEU A 44 -3.29 -2.56 23.03
CA LEU A 44 -3.36 -2.68 24.49
C LEU A 44 -4.61 -1.98 25.03
N SER A 45 -5.04 -2.40 26.23
CA SER A 45 -6.07 -1.75 27.05
C SER A 45 -5.60 -0.45 27.72
N ILE A 46 -4.29 -0.13 27.61
CA ILE A 46 -3.68 1.08 28.15
C ILE A 46 -3.37 2.02 26.96
N PRO A 47 -3.72 3.32 27.03
CA PRO A 47 -3.48 4.27 25.95
C PRO A 47 -1.98 4.54 25.80
N VAL A 48 -1.33 3.82 24.89
CA VAL A 48 0.01 4.15 24.41
C VAL A 48 -0.15 4.76 23.01
N PRO A 49 0.47 5.93 22.72
CA PRO A 49 0.23 6.67 21.48
C PRO A 49 0.67 5.90 20.22
N ASP A 50 1.74 5.10 20.30
CA ASP A 50 2.34 4.50 19.12
C ASP A 50 1.99 3.02 18.93
N ARG A 51 1.33 2.73 17.80
CA ARG A 51 0.89 1.39 17.38
C ARG A 51 2.00 0.57 16.71
N TYR A 52 3.19 1.11 16.49
CA TYR A 52 4.27 0.46 15.74
C TYR A 52 5.62 0.76 16.36
N ALA A 53 6.65 0.02 15.94
CA ALA A 53 8.02 0.30 16.33
C ALA A 53 8.51 1.65 15.75
N ASP A 54 9.63 2.14 16.26
CA ASP A 54 10.39 3.26 15.68
C ASP A 54 11.49 2.74 14.74
N MET A 55 12.00 1.54 15.01
CA MET A 55 13.11 0.93 14.29
C MET A 55 12.99 -0.59 14.34
N ILE A 56 13.38 -1.25 13.25
CA ILE A 56 13.53 -2.70 13.16
C ILE A 56 15.02 -3.03 12.96
N HIS A 57 15.47 -4.13 13.56
CA HIS A 57 16.83 -4.65 13.40
C HIS A 57 16.82 -6.01 12.68
N LEU A 58 17.71 -6.15 11.70
CA LEU A 58 18.00 -7.40 10.99
C LEU A 58 19.40 -7.90 11.36
N ALA A 59 19.60 -9.21 11.31
CA ALA A 59 20.92 -9.83 11.27
C ALA A 59 21.12 -10.63 9.98
N PRO A 60 22.31 -10.59 9.37
CA PRO A 60 22.70 -11.53 8.33
C PRO A 60 22.60 -12.96 8.85
N VAL A 61 22.23 -13.88 7.96
CA VAL A 61 22.15 -15.32 8.24
C VAL A 61 23.11 -16.04 7.31
N ASP A 62 24.01 -16.82 7.91
CA ASP A 62 25.02 -17.55 7.17
C ASP A 62 24.45 -18.80 6.46
N ALA A 63 25.32 -19.51 5.75
CA ALA A 63 24.94 -20.74 5.03
C ALA A 63 24.46 -21.87 5.97
N LYS A 64 24.83 -21.84 7.26
CA LYS A 64 24.42 -22.81 8.28
C LYS A 64 23.09 -22.44 8.94
N GLY A 65 22.55 -21.26 8.65
CA GLY A 65 21.32 -20.75 9.27
C GLY A 65 21.56 -20.03 10.60
N GLU A 66 22.82 -19.73 10.91
CA GLU A 66 23.20 -18.98 12.13
C GLU A 66 23.14 -17.48 11.88
N MET A 67 22.60 -16.75 12.86
CA MET A 67 22.43 -15.30 12.78
C MET A 67 23.68 -14.59 13.29
N ASP A 68 24.25 -13.71 12.48
CA ASP A 68 25.37 -12.84 12.87
C ASP A 68 24.83 -11.66 13.69
N LEU A 69 24.85 -11.81 15.02
CA LEU A 69 24.35 -10.82 15.96
C LEU A 69 25.30 -9.62 16.15
N ASP A 70 26.53 -9.70 15.65
CA ASP A 70 27.52 -8.63 15.74
C ASP A 70 27.37 -7.64 14.58
N ARG A 71 26.77 -8.06 13.46
CA ARG A 71 26.53 -7.24 12.27
C ARG A 71 25.06 -6.85 12.09
N LEU A 72 24.49 -6.22 13.12
CA LEU A 72 23.10 -5.76 13.08
C LEU A 72 22.92 -4.65 12.04
N VAL A 73 21.87 -4.79 11.22
CA VAL A 73 21.42 -3.74 10.31
C VAL A 73 20.13 -3.14 10.82
N SER A 74 20.16 -1.83 11.10
CA SER A 74 18.99 -1.08 11.56
C SER A 74 18.25 -0.45 10.39
N SER A 75 16.92 -0.43 10.45
CA SER A 75 16.10 0.26 9.47
C SER A 75 16.42 1.76 9.44
N GLN A 76 16.51 2.33 8.24
CA GLN A 76 16.95 3.72 8.08
C GLN A 76 15.86 4.77 8.39
N TRP A 77 14.57 4.42 8.31
CA TRP A 77 13.46 5.38 8.44
C TRP A 77 12.09 4.69 8.68
N ALA A 78 11.15 5.37 9.34
CA ALA A 78 9.70 5.09 9.33
C ALA A 78 8.89 6.38 9.03
N ALA A 79 8.23 6.48 7.87
CA ALA A 79 7.25 7.54 7.58
C ALA A 79 5.98 6.93 6.99
N ASP A 80 4.88 7.64 7.17
CA ASP A 80 3.55 7.36 6.64
C ASP A 80 3.17 5.87 6.66
N ARG A 81 2.59 5.45 7.80
CA ARG A 81 2.09 4.08 8.07
C ARG A 81 3.16 3.04 8.43
N GLN A 82 4.34 3.48 8.92
CA GLN A 82 5.40 2.68 9.57
C GLN A 82 5.87 1.46 8.76
N VAL A 83 6.32 1.76 7.53
CA VAL A 83 7.10 0.85 6.69
C VAL A 83 8.59 1.14 6.88
N TYR A 84 9.40 0.09 6.93
CA TYR A 84 10.84 0.14 7.15
C TYR A 84 11.58 -0.37 5.93
N PHE A 85 12.67 0.31 5.57
CA PHE A 85 13.48 0.02 4.40
C PHE A 85 14.86 -0.47 4.79
N PHE A 86 15.32 -1.53 4.12
CA PHE A 86 16.66 -2.06 4.25
C PHE A 86 17.28 -2.22 2.87
N ASN A 87 18.27 -1.39 2.56
CA ASN A 87 19.10 -1.54 1.38
C ASN A 87 20.32 -2.38 1.75
N LEU A 88 20.32 -3.65 1.35
CA LEU A 88 21.23 -4.67 1.87
C LEU A 88 22.06 -5.30 0.76
N PRO A 89 23.30 -5.74 1.04
CA PRO A 89 24.00 -6.69 0.19
C PRO A 89 23.15 -7.95 -0.06
N PRO A 90 23.43 -8.70 -1.13
CA PRO A 90 22.74 -9.96 -1.39
C PRO A 90 22.98 -10.96 -0.27
N GLY A 91 21.92 -11.64 0.16
CA GLY A 91 22.01 -12.63 1.22
C GLY A 91 20.72 -12.81 2.00
N ARG A 92 20.79 -13.67 3.03
CA ARG A 92 19.66 -13.97 3.91
C ARG A 92 19.74 -13.12 5.17
N TYR A 93 18.59 -12.62 5.61
CA TYR A 93 18.47 -11.76 6.78
C TYR A 93 17.29 -12.20 7.64
N ALA A 94 17.46 -12.17 8.96
CA ALA A 94 16.42 -12.46 9.94
C ALA A 94 16.04 -11.20 10.71
N VAL A 95 14.74 -11.00 10.95
CA VAL A 95 14.26 -9.94 11.83
C VAL A 95 14.51 -10.32 13.29
N LEU A 96 15.32 -9.54 14.00
CA LEU A 96 15.67 -9.78 15.40
C LEU A 96 14.74 -9.08 16.39
N GLY A 97 14.06 -8.03 15.95
CA GLY A 97 13.19 -7.23 16.80
C GLY A 97 13.28 -5.77 16.42
N GLY A 98 13.08 -4.89 17.40
CA GLY A 98 13.01 -3.46 17.14
C GLY A 98 13.13 -2.61 18.40
N SER A 99 12.88 -1.32 18.23
CA SER A 99 12.83 -0.38 19.34
C SER A 99 11.65 0.56 19.21
N TYR A 100 11.15 1.09 20.32
CA TYR A 100 10.11 2.12 20.35
C TYR A 100 10.30 3.03 21.56
N LEU A 101 9.83 4.27 21.47
CA LEU A 101 9.85 5.24 22.57
C LEU A 101 8.50 5.24 23.30
N ALA A 102 8.53 5.15 24.63
CA ALA A 102 7.33 5.36 25.45
C ALA A 102 7.73 6.00 26.78
N HIS A 103 6.96 6.99 27.25
CA HIS A 103 7.22 7.66 28.53
C HIS A 103 8.66 8.18 28.69
N GLY A 104 9.27 8.70 27.62
CA GLY A 104 10.65 9.21 27.63
C GLY A 104 11.74 8.13 27.68
N LEU A 105 11.38 6.84 27.66
CA LEU A 105 12.31 5.71 27.64
C LEU A 105 12.29 5.01 26.28
N ARG A 106 13.47 4.65 25.77
CA ARG A 106 13.60 3.81 24.57
C ARG A 106 13.58 2.34 24.98
N TYR A 107 12.55 1.64 24.56
CA TYR A 107 12.41 0.20 24.74
C TYR A 107 13.01 -0.50 23.54
N THR A 108 13.89 -1.46 23.80
CA THR A 108 14.43 -2.37 22.79
C THR A 108 13.85 -3.75 23.06
N PHE A 109 13.27 -4.37 22.03
CA PHE A 109 12.75 -5.71 22.14
C PHE A 109 13.44 -6.64 21.16
N ARG A 110 13.69 -7.86 21.62
CA ARG A 110 14.25 -8.94 20.81
C ARG A 110 13.27 -10.09 20.78
N PHE A 111 13.13 -10.68 19.60
CA PHE A 111 12.46 -11.95 19.42
C PHE A 111 13.36 -13.09 19.89
N LYS A 112 12.73 -14.22 20.22
CA LYS A 112 13.48 -15.46 20.44
C LYS A 112 14.05 -15.98 19.10
N PRO A 113 15.16 -16.71 19.10
CA PRO A 113 15.77 -17.22 17.86
C PRO A 113 14.79 -18.00 16.97
N GLU A 114 13.88 -18.77 17.57
CA GLU A 114 12.88 -19.55 16.82
C GLU A 114 11.89 -18.64 16.07
N GLN A 115 11.53 -17.50 16.66
CA GLN A 115 10.66 -16.49 16.05
C GLN A 115 11.38 -15.70 14.95
N SER A 116 12.65 -15.34 15.17
CA SER A 116 13.47 -14.66 14.16
C SER A 116 13.67 -15.53 12.91
N ARG A 117 13.79 -16.85 13.08
CA ARG A 117 13.86 -17.80 11.96
C ARG A 117 12.57 -17.85 11.12
N GLN A 118 11.41 -17.51 11.70
CA GLN A 118 10.16 -17.40 10.95
C GLN A 118 10.09 -16.10 10.12
N LEU A 119 10.94 -15.13 10.42
CA LEU A 119 11.02 -13.82 9.77
C LEU A 119 12.29 -13.71 8.92
N LEU A 120 12.57 -14.76 8.14
CA LEU A 120 13.67 -14.81 7.20
C LEU A 120 13.27 -14.22 5.86
N ALA A 121 14.14 -13.41 5.29
CA ALA A 121 13.99 -12.91 3.94
C ALA A 121 15.32 -12.84 3.22
N GLU A 122 15.24 -12.96 1.90
CA GLU A 122 16.40 -12.89 1.02
C GLU A 122 16.44 -11.52 0.33
N ALA A 123 17.55 -10.83 0.47
CA ALA A 123 17.86 -9.65 -0.32
C ALA A 123 18.44 -10.11 -1.65
N VAL A 124 17.68 -9.93 -2.73
CA VAL A 124 18.10 -10.28 -4.09
C VAL A 124 18.52 -9.01 -4.83
N PRO A 125 19.66 -9.01 -5.55
CA PRO A 125 20.14 -7.83 -6.28
C PRO A 125 19.07 -7.23 -7.20
N GLY A 126 18.83 -5.92 -7.08
CA GLY A 126 17.89 -5.18 -7.92
C GLY A 126 16.40 -5.49 -7.67
N GLU A 127 16.08 -6.38 -6.74
CA GLU A 127 14.69 -6.72 -6.41
C GLU A 127 14.19 -6.05 -5.12
N VAL A 128 12.87 -5.87 -5.08
CA VAL A 128 12.14 -5.45 -3.89
C VAL A 128 11.42 -6.66 -3.32
N ARG A 129 11.66 -6.96 -2.05
CA ARG A 129 11.02 -8.06 -1.32
C ARG A 129 10.29 -7.53 -0.08
N PHE A 130 9.11 -8.09 0.16
CA PHE A 130 8.30 -7.76 1.31
C PHE A 130 8.55 -8.76 2.43
N LEU A 131 8.86 -8.25 3.63
CA LEU A 131 9.13 -9.02 4.84
C LEU A 131 7.85 -9.46 5.56
N GLY A 132 6.70 -8.89 5.19
CA GLY A 132 5.46 -8.99 5.96
C GLY A 132 5.30 -7.87 7.00
N VAL A 133 4.14 -7.87 7.65
CA VAL A 133 3.85 -7.05 8.83
C VAL A 133 3.91 -7.92 10.08
N ALA A 134 4.97 -7.77 10.86
CA ALA A 134 5.12 -8.47 12.13
C ALA A 134 4.17 -7.88 13.17
N ILE A 135 3.24 -8.68 13.69
CA ILE A 135 2.35 -8.31 14.78
C ILE A 135 2.98 -8.79 16.10
N VAL A 136 3.41 -7.83 16.92
CA VAL A 136 4.16 -8.10 18.14
C VAL A 136 3.29 -7.91 19.37
N ARG A 137 3.32 -8.90 20.25
CA ARG A 137 2.79 -8.80 21.61
C ARG A 137 3.93 -8.31 22.52
N ARG A 138 3.70 -7.18 23.19
CA ARG A 138 4.64 -6.68 24.21
C ARG A 138 4.41 -7.46 25.51
N GLU A 139 5.45 -8.00 26.13
CA GLU A 139 5.32 -8.76 27.39
C GLU A 139 5.09 -7.90 28.65
N PHE A 140 4.92 -6.57 28.52
CA PHE A 140 4.44 -5.69 29.61
C PHE A 140 3.06 -6.07 30.19
N GLN A 141 2.42 -7.11 29.66
CA GLN A 141 1.05 -7.49 29.96
C GLN A 141 0.85 -8.22 31.29
N GLY A 142 1.91 -8.35 32.11
CA GLY A 142 1.77 -8.68 33.53
C GLY A 142 1.78 -7.40 34.38
N GLY A 143 0.76 -7.19 35.22
CA GLY A 143 0.67 -6.03 36.12
C GLY A 143 1.93 -5.81 36.98
N GLY A 144 2.62 -6.87 37.39
CA GLY A 144 3.88 -6.80 38.11
C GLY A 144 5.08 -6.31 37.28
N ALA A 145 5.14 -6.63 35.99
CA ALA A 145 6.20 -6.14 35.10
C ALA A 145 6.00 -4.66 34.73
N PHE A 146 4.74 -4.22 34.62
CA PHE A 146 4.40 -2.81 34.52
C PHE A 146 4.79 -2.06 35.79
N LEU A 147 4.39 -2.53 36.98
CA LEU A 147 4.73 -1.90 38.27
C LEU A 147 6.25 -1.84 38.49
N GLY A 148 6.97 -2.94 38.24
CA GLY A 148 8.42 -3.00 38.39
C GLY A 148 9.17 -2.06 37.43
N ASN A 149 8.69 -1.89 36.21
CA ASN A 149 9.27 -0.93 35.27
C ASN A 149 8.85 0.51 35.61
N MET A 150 7.61 0.75 36.07
CA MET A 150 7.19 2.07 36.57
C MET A 150 8.00 2.48 37.80
N LEU A 151 8.27 1.56 38.73
CA LEU A 151 9.10 1.80 39.92
C LEU A 151 10.57 2.02 39.53
N LYS A 152 11.10 1.29 38.55
CA LYS A 152 12.41 1.59 37.95
C LYS A 152 12.47 2.95 37.29
N SER A 153 11.36 3.41 36.71
CA SER A 153 11.19 4.76 36.13
C SER A 153 10.95 5.85 37.18
N ALA A 154 10.33 5.52 38.32
CA ALA A 154 10.09 6.43 39.44
C ALA A 154 11.34 6.60 40.33
N ALA A 155 12.21 5.58 40.39
CA ALA A 155 13.54 5.68 40.99
C ALA A 155 14.51 6.57 40.20
N VAL A 156 14.07 7.21 39.11
CA VAL A 156 14.88 8.03 38.19
C VAL A 156 14.90 9.49 38.63
N VAL A 157 15.47 9.71 39.82
CA VAL A 157 16.05 11.01 40.24
C VAL A 157 17.59 10.88 40.14
N LEU A 158 18.08 10.33 39.02
CA LEU A 158 19.51 10.12 38.77
C LEU A 158 19.95 10.70 37.41
N PRO A 159 21.22 11.09 37.27
CA PRO A 159 21.67 12.28 36.54
C PRO A 159 21.65 12.15 35.00
N PRO A 160 21.65 13.27 34.25
CA PRO A 160 21.31 13.40 32.82
C PRO A 160 22.20 12.66 31.79
N TRP A 161 23.16 11.83 32.22
CA TRP A 161 24.25 11.33 31.37
C TRP A 161 24.11 9.85 30.95
N ARG A 162 23.11 9.12 31.45
CA ARG A 162 22.88 7.71 31.06
C ARG A 162 21.91 7.62 29.89
N PRO A 163 22.21 6.89 28.80
CA PRO A 163 21.22 6.62 27.76
C PRO A 163 20.05 5.80 28.30
N TRP A 164 18.84 6.32 28.12
CA TRP A 164 17.57 5.86 28.68
C TRP A 164 17.02 4.66 27.89
N THR A 165 17.74 3.54 27.87
CA THR A 165 17.34 2.32 27.13
C THR A 165 17.03 1.16 28.07
N THR A 166 15.90 0.48 27.85
CA THR A 166 15.55 -0.76 28.55
C THR A 166 15.32 -1.91 27.56
N LYS A 167 15.67 -3.13 27.97
CA LYS A 167 15.51 -4.35 27.18
C LYS A 167 14.26 -5.08 27.64
N VAL A 168 13.43 -5.50 26.69
CA VAL A 168 12.25 -6.33 26.93
C VAL A 168 12.17 -7.46 25.94
N LEU A 169 11.45 -8.52 26.30
CA LEU A 169 11.15 -9.59 25.37
C LEU A 169 9.91 -9.22 24.56
N GLY A 170 10.03 -9.36 23.23
CA GLY A 170 8.91 -9.25 22.31
C GLY A 170 8.49 -10.64 21.87
N ALA A 171 7.18 -10.90 21.82
CA ALA A 171 6.67 -12.15 21.27
C ALA A 171 6.01 -11.88 19.91
N LEU A 172 6.50 -12.55 18.86
CA LEU A 172 5.82 -12.58 17.57
C LEU A 172 4.48 -13.31 17.74
N ARG A 173 3.38 -12.63 17.41
CA ARG A 173 2.02 -13.21 17.47
C ARG A 173 1.58 -13.73 16.11
N ALA A 174 1.81 -12.93 15.07
CA ALA A 174 1.41 -13.25 13.72
C ALA A 174 2.28 -12.47 12.73
N LEU A 175 2.40 -13.01 11.53
CA LEU A 175 2.99 -12.36 10.37
C LEU A 175 1.88 -12.20 9.34
N ASP A 176 1.63 -10.96 8.91
CA ASP A 176 0.74 -10.69 7.77
C ASP A 176 1.59 -10.48 6.52
N ASP A 177 1.69 -11.53 5.72
CA ASP A 177 2.37 -11.58 4.42
C ASP A 177 1.38 -11.51 3.26
N SER A 178 0.14 -11.09 3.52
CA SER A 178 -0.89 -11.01 2.51
C SER A 178 -0.51 -10.03 1.39
N ARG A 179 -1.02 -10.31 0.18
CA ARG A 179 -0.87 -9.42 -0.97
C ARG A 179 -1.37 -8.01 -0.69
N LEU A 180 -2.43 -7.86 0.12
CA LEU A 180 -2.97 -6.56 0.51
C LEU A 180 -1.97 -5.78 1.38
N ALA A 181 -1.40 -6.45 2.39
CA ALA A 181 -0.38 -5.85 3.24
C ALA A 181 0.88 -5.46 2.44
N GLU A 182 1.30 -6.28 1.47
CA GLU A 182 2.40 -5.96 0.56
C GLU A 182 2.09 -4.72 -0.29
N VAL A 183 0.89 -4.65 -0.89
CA VAL A 183 0.45 -3.50 -1.70
C VAL A 183 0.43 -2.21 -0.87
N ASP A 184 -0.11 -2.26 0.34
CA ASP A 184 -0.15 -1.11 1.24
C ASP A 184 1.26 -0.65 1.63
N ALA A 185 2.14 -1.59 1.97
CA ALA A 185 3.53 -1.29 2.32
C ALA A 185 4.30 -0.68 1.14
N LEU A 186 4.16 -1.24 -0.07
CA LEU A 186 4.78 -0.73 -1.29
C LEU A 186 4.21 0.62 -1.72
N ALA A 187 2.90 0.85 -1.54
CA ALA A 187 2.27 2.12 -1.85
C ALA A 187 2.76 3.24 -0.92
N ALA A 188 2.97 2.94 0.36
CA ALA A 188 3.64 3.83 1.31
C ALA A 188 5.10 4.06 0.91
N ALA A 189 5.86 2.98 0.68
CA ALA A 189 7.26 3.00 0.30
C ALA A 189 7.54 3.86 -0.94
N ARG A 190 6.65 3.80 -1.94
CA ARG A 190 6.80 4.56 -3.18
C ARG A 190 6.91 6.06 -2.97
N ARG A 191 6.21 6.62 -1.97
CA ARG A 191 6.26 8.06 -1.69
C ARG A 191 7.61 8.45 -1.08
N ASP A 192 8.09 7.64 -0.15
CA ASP A 192 9.35 7.88 0.57
C ASP A 192 10.58 7.62 -0.31
N LEU A 193 10.47 6.64 -1.23
CA LEU A 193 11.53 6.25 -2.16
C LEU A 193 11.46 7.00 -3.49
N ALA A 194 10.59 8.01 -3.62
CA ALA A 194 10.52 8.85 -4.81
C ALA A 194 11.88 9.53 -5.07
N GLY A 195 12.36 9.47 -6.31
CA GLY A 195 13.66 10.03 -6.71
C GLY A 195 14.88 9.18 -6.32
N THR A 196 14.68 7.97 -5.79
CA THR A 196 15.77 6.99 -5.57
C THR A 196 15.82 5.97 -6.72
N LEU A 197 16.93 5.21 -6.85
CA LEU A 197 16.99 4.10 -7.83
C LEU A 197 15.95 2.99 -7.54
N TRP A 198 15.39 2.96 -6.33
CA TRP A 198 14.35 2.00 -5.94
C TRP A 198 12.94 2.38 -6.41
N SER A 199 12.73 3.62 -6.87
CA SER A 199 11.42 4.08 -7.33
C SER A 199 10.87 3.22 -8.48
N GLY A 200 11.71 2.86 -9.45
CA GLY A 200 11.34 1.98 -10.57
C GLY A 200 10.97 0.57 -10.12
N PRO A 201 11.86 -0.16 -9.42
CA PRO A 201 11.58 -1.50 -8.89
C PRO A 201 10.34 -1.57 -7.99
N VAL A 202 10.14 -0.60 -7.08
CA VAL A 202 8.95 -0.52 -6.23
C VAL A 202 7.69 -0.31 -7.06
N GLY A 203 7.72 0.61 -8.03
CA GLY A 203 6.61 0.85 -8.95
C GLY A 203 6.27 -0.38 -9.80
N ALA A 204 7.27 -1.08 -10.32
CA ALA A 204 7.09 -2.30 -11.09
C ALA A 204 6.49 -3.45 -10.26
N ARG A 205 6.96 -3.64 -9.02
CA ARG A 205 6.38 -4.62 -8.08
C ARG A 205 4.93 -4.27 -7.75
N LEU A 206 4.65 -3.02 -7.41
CA LEU A 206 3.30 -2.56 -7.07
C LEU A 206 2.33 -2.73 -8.26
N ASN A 207 2.77 -2.41 -9.49
CA ASN A 207 1.96 -2.60 -10.70
C ASN A 207 1.64 -4.07 -10.97
N ARG A 208 2.61 -4.98 -10.77
CA ARG A 208 2.40 -6.44 -10.88
C ARG A 208 1.35 -6.93 -9.88
N LEU A 209 1.36 -6.39 -8.66
CA LEU A 209 0.41 -6.73 -7.62
C LEU A 209 -0.95 -6.04 -7.80
N GLY A 210 -1.14 -5.22 -8.83
CA GLY A 210 -2.39 -4.48 -9.07
C GLY A 210 -2.62 -3.32 -8.11
N GLY A 211 -1.58 -2.87 -7.42
CA GLY A 211 -1.63 -1.75 -6.48
C GLY A 211 -1.97 -0.42 -7.16
N PRO A 212 -2.28 0.62 -6.37
CA PRO A 212 -2.67 1.91 -6.92
C PRO A 212 -1.52 2.49 -7.75
N PRO A 213 -1.76 3.16 -8.88
CA PRO A 213 -0.74 3.89 -9.62
C PRO A 213 -0.16 5.03 -8.76
N PRO A 214 1.00 5.61 -9.14
CA PRO A 214 1.55 6.76 -8.42
C PRO A 214 0.48 7.83 -8.29
N PRO A 215 0.39 8.51 -7.13
CA PRO A 215 -0.46 9.69 -7.03
C PRO A 215 0.00 10.62 -8.13
N SER A 216 -0.83 10.73 -9.16
CA SER A 216 -0.65 11.78 -10.15
C SER A 216 -0.82 13.06 -9.38
N VAL A 217 0.12 14.00 -9.52
CA VAL A 217 -0.20 15.39 -9.21
C VAL A 217 -1.48 15.65 -9.99
N THR A 218 -2.57 15.93 -9.28
CA THR A 218 -3.89 16.08 -9.88
C THR A 218 -3.89 17.37 -10.69
N THR A 219 -3.27 17.36 -11.86
CA THR A 219 -3.37 18.42 -12.85
C THR A 219 -4.67 18.19 -13.59
N GLY A 220 -5.78 18.64 -13.01
CA GLY A 220 -7.10 18.47 -13.60
C GLY A 220 -8.20 18.97 -12.68
N PHE A 221 -9.32 19.38 -13.30
CA PHE A 221 -10.50 19.81 -12.55
C PHE A 221 -11.30 18.58 -12.10
N TRP A 222 -11.67 18.55 -10.82
CA TRP A 222 -12.62 17.57 -10.31
C TRP A 222 -13.97 17.80 -10.98
N ARG A 223 -14.42 16.81 -11.74
CA ARG A 223 -15.76 16.78 -12.33
C ARG A 223 -16.67 15.91 -11.47
N LYS A 224 -17.87 16.42 -11.21
CA LYS A 224 -18.98 15.63 -10.67
C LYS A 224 -19.86 15.23 -11.82
N ARG A 225 -20.52 14.08 -11.72
CA ARG A 225 -21.56 13.70 -12.69
C ARG A 225 -22.62 14.80 -12.69
N SER A 226 -22.78 15.46 -13.82
CA SER A 226 -23.60 16.69 -13.96
C SER A 226 -25.10 16.43 -13.89
N LYS A 227 -25.54 15.18 -14.14
CA LYS A 227 -26.93 14.74 -14.03
C LYS A 227 -27.00 13.31 -13.48
N PRO A 228 -26.77 13.10 -12.17
CA PRO A 228 -27.07 11.81 -11.57
C PRO A 228 -28.59 11.63 -11.62
N GLN A 229 -29.08 10.44 -11.99
CA GLN A 229 -30.54 10.22 -11.97
C GLN A 229 -31.05 10.28 -10.52
N ARG A 230 -30.19 9.96 -9.53
CA ARG A 230 -30.47 9.98 -8.09
C ARG A 230 -29.21 10.28 -7.24
N PRO A 231 -29.35 10.75 -5.99
CA PRO A 231 -28.20 11.08 -5.11
C PRO A 231 -27.20 9.94 -4.86
N ALA A 232 -27.66 8.68 -4.86
CA ALA A 232 -26.81 7.51 -4.66
C ALA A 232 -25.89 7.19 -5.86
N GLU A 233 -26.19 7.74 -7.05
CA GLU A 233 -25.37 7.56 -8.26
C GLU A 233 -24.30 8.65 -8.42
N THR A 234 -23.84 9.21 -7.31
CA THR A 234 -22.88 10.30 -7.30
C THR A 234 -21.47 9.74 -7.19
N PHE A 235 -20.75 9.81 -8.30
CA PHE A 235 -19.30 9.69 -8.29
C PHE A 235 -18.67 10.97 -8.85
N SER A 236 -17.43 11.20 -8.46
CA SER A 236 -16.58 12.24 -9.03
C SER A 236 -15.29 11.64 -9.55
N TRP A 237 -14.75 12.30 -10.56
CA TRP A 237 -13.51 11.90 -11.21
C TRP A 237 -12.68 13.15 -11.51
N VAL A 238 -11.39 12.94 -11.75
CA VAL A 238 -10.52 13.95 -12.32
C VAL A 238 -10.44 13.67 -13.81
N ASP A 239 -10.68 14.69 -14.62
CA ASP A 239 -10.63 14.58 -16.07
C ASP A 239 -9.18 14.52 -16.57
N THR A 240 -8.56 13.35 -16.43
CA THR A 240 -7.19 13.07 -16.90
C THR A 240 -7.13 12.15 -18.10
N LEU A 241 -8.28 11.63 -18.53
CA LEU A 241 -8.36 10.81 -19.73
C LEU A 241 -8.41 11.74 -20.95
N GLU A 242 -7.35 11.75 -21.75
CA GLU A 242 -7.30 12.41 -23.05
C GLU A 242 -8.15 11.68 -24.11
N TRP A 243 -9.25 11.05 -23.68
CA TRP A 243 -10.15 10.22 -24.51
C TRP A 243 -11.43 10.99 -24.90
N GLY A 244 -11.52 12.26 -24.54
CA GLY A 244 -12.68 13.12 -24.78
C GLY A 244 -13.75 13.00 -23.69
N GLU A 245 -14.84 13.75 -23.88
CA GLU A 245 -15.93 13.84 -22.91
C GLU A 245 -16.67 12.50 -22.72
N PRO A 246 -17.05 12.15 -21.47
CA PRO A 246 -17.82 10.95 -21.21
C PRO A 246 -19.20 10.99 -21.86
N ARG A 247 -19.65 9.84 -22.34
CA ARG A 247 -21.00 9.64 -22.87
C ARG A 247 -21.92 9.09 -21.78
N PRO A 248 -23.14 9.61 -21.64
CA PRO A 248 -24.12 9.03 -20.74
C PRO A 248 -24.55 7.64 -21.23
N VAL A 249 -24.61 6.68 -20.32
CA VAL A 249 -25.10 5.32 -20.55
C VAL A 249 -26.06 4.92 -19.42
N LYS A 250 -26.84 3.85 -19.61
CA LYS A 250 -27.76 3.37 -18.57
C LYS A 250 -26.99 3.04 -17.29
N GLY A 251 -27.29 3.76 -16.22
CA GLY A 251 -26.64 3.60 -14.91
C GLY A 251 -25.27 4.28 -14.76
N GLY A 252 -24.79 5.08 -15.73
CA GLY A 252 -23.47 5.70 -15.55
C GLY A 252 -22.89 6.48 -16.74
N LEU A 253 -21.57 6.46 -16.86
CA LEU A 253 -20.80 7.14 -17.90
C LEU A 253 -19.82 6.18 -18.60
N GLU A 254 -19.58 6.40 -19.89
CA GLU A 254 -18.60 5.67 -20.71
C GLU A 254 -17.62 6.63 -21.39
N TRP A 255 -16.32 6.37 -21.28
CA TRP A 255 -15.24 7.00 -22.02
C TRP A 255 -14.75 6.06 -23.12
N ARG A 256 -14.49 6.59 -24.31
CA ARG A 256 -13.99 5.81 -25.45
C ARG A 256 -12.68 6.39 -25.96
N GLN A 257 -11.67 5.56 -26.03
CA GLN A 257 -10.38 5.94 -26.60
C GLN A 257 -10.55 6.23 -28.12
N PRO A 258 -9.85 7.23 -28.69
CA PRO A 258 -9.92 7.54 -30.12
C PRO A 258 -9.64 6.34 -31.03
N LYS A 259 -10.49 6.10 -32.03
CA LYS A 259 -10.50 4.87 -32.88
C LYS A 259 -11.04 3.62 -32.18
N ASP A 260 -11.70 3.79 -31.03
CA ASP A 260 -12.45 2.74 -30.33
C ASP A 260 -11.62 1.51 -29.92
N ARG A 261 -10.33 1.73 -29.61
CA ARG A 261 -9.41 0.63 -29.21
C ARG A 261 -9.63 0.19 -27.76
N ALA A 262 -10.13 1.10 -26.93
CA ALA A 262 -10.46 0.85 -25.53
C ALA A 262 -11.66 1.67 -25.07
N ARG A 263 -12.34 1.17 -24.05
CA ARG A 263 -13.48 1.80 -23.40
C ARG A 263 -13.38 1.63 -21.88
N ILE A 264 -13.75 2.67 -21.15
CA ILE A 264 -13.93 2.63 -19.70
C ILE A 264 -15.38 2.99 -19.42
N ALA A 265 -16.10 2.20 -18.63
CA ALA A 265 -17.44 2.56 -18.15
C ALA A 265 -17.47 2.50 -16.62
N VAL A 266 -18.12 3.48 -16.00
CA VAL A 266 -18.41 3.50 -14.56
C VAL A 266 -19.92 3.49 -14.42
N LEU A 267 -20.45 2.40 -13.91
CA LEU A 267 -21.89 2.13 -13.77
C LEU A 267 -22.24 1.95 -12.30
N PHE A 268 -23.44 2.37 -11.89
CA PHE A 268 -24.04 2.03 -10.62
C PHE A 268 -25.24 1.11 -10.87
N ARG A 269 -25.28 -0.03 -10.18
CA ARG A 269 -26.39 -0.98 -10.20
C ARG A 269 -27.12 -0.86 -8.87
N ARG A 270 -28.35 -0.37 -8.89
CA ARG A 270 -29.15 -0.13 -7.70
C ARG A 270 -30.15 -1.25 -7.47
N GLU A 271 -30.40 -1.54 -6.21
CA GLU A 271 -31.51 -2.43 -5.83
C GLU A 271 -32.85 -1.88 -6.37
N GLY A 272 -33.60 -2.77 -7.03
CA GLY A 272 -34.88 -2.44 -7.67
C GLY A 272 -34.79 -1.90 -9.11
N ASP A 273 -33.60 -1.72 -9.68
CA ASP A 273 -33.48 -1.41 -11.11
C ASP A 273 -33.77 -2.64 -11.99
N ALA A 274 -34.33 -2.44 -13.17
CA ALA A 274 -34.57 -3.53 -14.12
C ALA A 274 -33.24 -4.20 -14.54
N GLY A 275 -33.10 -5.49 -14.23
CA GLY A 275 -31.87 -6.27 -14.44
C GLY A 275 -30.85 -6.15 -13.30
N PHE A 276 -31.25 -5.60 -12.14
CA PHE A 276 -30.45 -5.70 -10.93
C PHE A 276 -30.40 -7.14 -10.45
N GLN A 277 -29.22 -7.53 -9.99
CA GLN A 277 -28.99 -8.77 -9.27
C GLN A 277 -28.11 -8.47 -8.05
N PRO A 278 -28.28 -9.20 -6.94
CA PRO A 278 -27.43 -9.08 -5.77
C PRO A 278 -25.94 -9.17 -6.13
N VAL A 279 -25.09 -8.49 -5.37
CA VAL A 279 -23.65 -8.41 -5.66
C VAL A 279 -22.99 -9.78 -5.76
N ASP A 280 -23.36 -10.72 -4.88
CA ASP A 280 -22.78 -12.07 -4.88
C ASP A 280 -23.23 -12.89 -6.10
N ASP A 281 -24.46 -12.69 -6.57
CA ASP A 281 -24.95 -13.33 -7.79
C ASP A 281 -24.26 -12.74 -9.02
N TYR A 282 -24.07 -11.41 -9.06
CA TYR A 282 -23.31 -10.75 -10.12
C TYR A 282 -21.87 -11.27 -10.20
N LEU A 283 -21.21 -11.41 -9.04
CA LEU A 283 -19.86 -11.97 -8.98
C LEU A 283 -19.84 -13.44 -9.40
N ARG A 284 -20.88 -14.21 -9.09
CA ARG A 284 -20.99 -15.60 -9.57
C ARG A 284 -21.14 -15.64 -11.09
N GLU A 285 -21.96 -14.77 -11.67
CA GLU A 285 -22.09 -14.64 -13.14
C GLU A 285 -20.76 -14.26 -13.77
N LEU A 286 -20.09 -13.23 -13.25
CA LEU A 286 -18.79 -12.76 -13.76
C LEU A 286 -17.74 -13.87 -13.76
N ARG A 287 -17.74 -14.75 -12.76
CA ARG A 287 -16.83 -15.91 -12.70
C ARG A 287 -17.07 -16.89 -13.85
N GLY A 288 -18.31 -17.01 -14.32
CA GLY A 288 -18.68 -17.83 -15.48
C GLY A 288 -18.40 -17.18 -16.85
N LEU A 289 -18.00 -15.90 -16.89
CA LEU A 289 -17.64 -15.24 -18.13
C LEU A 289 -16.19 -15.51 -18.53
N GLY A 290 -15.94 -15.45 -19.84
CA GLY A 290 -14.60 -15.55 -20.39
C GLY A 290 -14.37 -16.82 -21.18
N SER A 291 -13.10 -17.09 -21.43
CA SER A 291 -12.58 -18.30 -22.04
C SER A 291 -11.99 -19.22 -20.98
N LEU A 292 -11.88 -20.52 -21.27
CA LEU A 292 -11.32 -21.51 -20.35
C LEU A 292 -9.85 -21.23 -19.95
N GLU A 293 -9.14 -20.39 -20.71
CA GLU A 293 -7.76 -19.98 -20.42
C GLU A 293 -7.68 -18.85 -19.39
N ASP A 294 -8.79 -18.20 -19.06
CA ASP A 294 -8.81 -17.11 -18.09
C ASP A 294 -8.71 -17.66 -16.66
N SER A 295 -8.16 -16.86 -15.73
CA SER A 295 -7.96 -17.29 -14.35
C SER A 295 -9.28 -17.55 -13.59
N HIS A 296 -10.40 -16.95 -14.03
CA HIS A 296 -11.72 -16.92 -13.38
C HIS A 296 -11.72 -16.55 -11.87
N ALA A 297 -10.58 -16.18 -11.31
CA ALA A 297 -10.42 -15.79 -9.92
C ALA A 297 -10.61 -14.29 -9.77
N PHE A 298 -11.15 -13.89 -8.62
CA PHE A 298 -11.22 -12.48 -8.25
C PHE A 298 -9.92 -12.07 -7.55
N GLU A 299 -9.42 -10.91 -7.93
CA GLU A 299 -8.40 -10.16 -7.20
C GLU A 299 -9.09 -9.08 -6.36
N GLU A 300 -8.57 -8.78 -5.17
CA GLU A 300 -9.06 -7.65 -4.38
C GLU A 300 -8.16 -6.42 -4.60
N THR A 301 -8.77 -5.25 -4.73
CA THR A 301 -8.08 -3.95 -4.82
C THR A 301 -8.87 -2.90 -4.05
N VAL A 302 -8.25 -1.77 -3.72
CA VAL A 302 -8.97 -0.62 -3.15
C VAL A 302 -9.31 0.39 -4.25
N ILE A 303 -10.57 0.82 -4.34
CA ILE A 303 -11.04 1.90 -5.20
C ILE A 303 -11.73 2.95 -4.33
N SER A 304 -11.28 4.20 -4.41
CA SER A 304 -11.66 5.26 -3.46
C SER A 304 -11.32 4.86 -2.03
N THR A 305 -12.29 4.39 -1.26
CA THR A 305 -12.16 3.98 0.16
C THR A 305 -12.70 2.57 0.40
N ALA A 306 -13.16 1.88 -0.64
CA ALA A 306 -13.83 0.59 -0.54
C ALA A 306 -13.01 -0.51 -1.23
N VAL A 307 -13.13 -1.73 -0.69
CA VAL A 307 -12.57 -2.93 -1.31
C VAL A 307 -13.42 -3.29 -2.53
N ALA A 308 -12.76 -3.48 -3.66
CA ALA A 308 -13.34 -3.92 -4.91
C ALA A 308 -12.87 -5.33 -5.24
N ARG A 309 -13.76 -6.13 -5.81
CA ARG A 309 -13.42 -7.42 -6.43
C ARG A 309 -13.23 -7.22 -7.93
N VAL A 310 -12.08 -7.62 -8.44
CA VAL A 310 -11.66 -7.42 -9.83
C VAL A 310 -11.52 -8.77 -10.49
N ILE A 311 -12.07 -8.90 -11.70
CA ILE A 311 -11.87 -10.07 -12.54
C ILE A 311 -11.46 -9.62 -13.94
N ARG A 312 -10.63 -10.43 -14.59
CA ARG A 312 -10.25 -10.24 -15.98
C ARG A 312 -10.66 -11.46 -16.77
N TYR A 313 -11.25 -11.22 -17.93
CA TYR A 313 -11.67 -12.28 -18.83
C TYR A 313 -11.55 -11.84 -20.29
N THR A 314 -11.43 -12.84 -21.16
CA THR A 314 -11.26 -12.69 -22.60
C THR A 314 -12.59 -12.94 -23.31
N LYS A 315 -12.95 -12.08 -24.27
CA LYS A 315 -14.14 -12.23 -25.12
C LYS A 315 -13.74 -12.27 -26.59
N TYR A 316 -14.09 -13.36 -27.26
CA TYR A 316 -13.89 -13.56 -28.69
C TYR A 316 -15.08 -13.00 -29.50
N VAL A 317 -14.77 -12.39 -30.65
CA VAL A 317 -15.78 -11.96 -31.64
C VAL A 317 -15.51 -12.68 -32.94
N TYR A 318 -16.46 -13.50 -33.38
CA TYR A 318 -16.45 -14.25 -34.64
C TYR A 318 -17.34 -13.53 -35.68
N PRO A 319 -16.99 -13.51 -36.98
CA PRO A 319 -17.86 -13.02 -38.04
C PRO A 319 -18.96 -14.05 -38.37
N GLU A 320 -20.20 -13.62 -38.54
CA GLU A 320 -21.23 -14.42 -39.22
C GLU A 320 -20.98 -14.37 -40.74
N PRO A 321 -21.01 -15.49 -41.50
CA PRO A 321 -21.66 -16.79 -41.20
C PRO A 321 -20.70 -17.98 -40.89
N TYR A 322 -19.39 -17.77 -40.75
CA TYR A 322 -18.43 -18.86 -40.53
C TYR A 322 -18.03 -18.95 -39.05
N LEU A 323 -18.81 -19.70 -38.26
CA LEU A 323 -18.48 -20.03 -36.87
C LEU A 323 -17.26 -20.96 -36.74
N THR A 324 -16.70 -21.44 -37.86
CA THR A 324 -15.51 -22.29 -37.91
C THR A 324 -14.27 -21.48 -38.32
N GLY A 325 -13.46 -21.07 -37.33
CA GLY A 325 -12.02 -20.84 -37.50
C GLY A 325 -11.52 -19.39 -37.58
N SER A 326 -12.34 -18.39 -37.89
CA SER A 326 -11.84 -17.00 -38.04
C SER A 326 -12.22 -16.11 -36.85
N VAL A 327 -11.38 -16.03 -35.83
CA VAL A 327 -11.50 -15.00 -34.77
C VAL A 327 -11.21 -13.63 -35.39
N LYS A 328 -12.19 -12.70 -35.38
CA LYS A 328 -12.01 -11.36 -35.96
C LYS A 328 -11.34 -10.40 -35.00
N VAL A 329 -11.77 -10.39 -33.73
CA VAL A 329 -11.19 -9.52 -32.70
C VAL A 329 -11.29 -10.19 -31.34
N VAL A 330 -10.18 -10.18 -30.60
CA VAL A 330 -10.13 -10.61 -29.20
C VAL A 330 -10.12 -9.37 -28.31
N TYR A 331 -11.06 -9.31 -27.36
CA TYR A 331 -11.09 -8.27 -26.34
C TYR A 331 -10.72 -8.84 -24.99
N LEU A 332 -9.93 -8.10 -24.22
CA LEU A 332 -9.81 -8.33 -22.78
C LEU A 332 -10.67 -7.32 -22.03
N THR A 333 -11.34 -7.81 -21.00
CA THR A 333 -12.20 -7.00 -20.13
C THR A 333 -11.75 -7.17 -18.68
N GLU A 334 -11.47 -6.06 -18.01
CA GLU A 334 -11.28 -5.98 -16.56
C GLU A 334 -12.52 -5.35 -15.94
N VAL A 335 -13.18 -6.09 -15.05
CA VAL A 335 -14.37 -5.65 -14.33
C VAL A 335 -14.02 -5.50 -12.86
N SER A 336 -14.19 -4.30 -12.30
CA SER A 336 -14.10 -4.06 -10.85
C SER A 336 -15.49 -3.82 -10.27
N VAL A 337 -15.85 -4.56 -9.24
CA VAL A 337 -17.14 -4.44 -8.53
C VAL A 337 -16.87 -3.87 -7.14
N VAL A 338 -17.48 -2.73 -6.83
CA VAL A 338 -17.33 -2.03 -5.54
C VAL A 338 -18.69 -2.00 -4.84
N PRO A 339 -18.87 -2.74 -3.74
CA PRO A 339 -20.10 -2.68 -2.95
C PRO A 339 -20.36 -1.25 -2.44
N GLY A 340 -21.62 -0.83 -2.43
CA GLY A 340 -22.05 0.47 -1.94
C GLY A 340 -23.38 0.39 -1.19
N SER A 341 -23.78 1.48 -0.54
CA SER A 341 -25.09 1.56 0.11
C SER A 341 -26.21 1.54 -0.94
N GLY A 342 -27.07 0.52 -0.91
CA GLY A 342 -28.23 0.40 -1.81
C GLY A 342 -27.91 -0.11 -3.23
N GLY A 343 -26.72 -0.68 -3.45
CA GLY A 343 -26.30 -1.19 -4.75
C GLY A 343 -24.80 -1.48 -4.82
N TYR A 344 -24.24 -1.43 -6.02
CA TYR A 344 -22.79 -1.52 -6.22
C TYR A 344 -22.36 -0.78 -7.48
N TYR A 345 -21.12 -0.28 -7.46
CA TYR A 345 -20.48 0.27 -8.63
C TYR A 345 -19.80 -0.84 -9.43
N VAL A 346 -19.83 -0.69 -10.74
CA VAL A 346 -19.19 -1.58 -11.70
C VAL A 346 -18.33 -0.74 -12.63
N LEU A 347 -17.03 -0.99 -12.62
CA LEU A 347 -16.09 -0.35 -13.53
C LEU A 347 -15.68 -1.37 -14.58
N HIS A 348 -15.99 -1.10 -15.85
CA HIS A 348 -15.58 -1.92 -16.97
C HIS A 348 -14.44 -1.24 -17.72
N TYR A 349 -13.30 -1.90 -17.82
CA TYR A 349 -12.26 -1.54 -18.79
C TYR A 349 -12.17 -2.62 -19.84
N ARG A 350 -12.46 -2.27 -21.10
CA ARG A 350 -12.41 -3.20 -22.23
C ARG A 350 -11.48 -2.64 -23.29
N ALA A 351 -10.56 -3.45 -23.78
CA ALA A 351 -9.70 -3.09 -24.90
C ALA A 351 -9.41 -4.30 -25.80
N ARG A 352 -8.97 -4.05 -27.03
CA ARG A 352 -8.42 -5.12 -27.89
C ARG A 352 -7.23 -5.77 -27.20
N LYS A 353 -7.04 -7.08 -27.38
CA LYS A 353 -5.97 -7.85 -26.70
C LYS A 353 -4.58 -7.22 -26.87
N GLU A 354 -4.28 -6.75 -28.07
CA GLU A 354 -3.01 -6.09 -28.43
C GLU A 354 -2.79 -4.70 -27.79
N ASP A 355 -3.87 -4.00 -27.45
CA ASP A 355 -3.84 -2.65 -26.88
C ASP A 355 -4.06 -2.66 -25.36
N PHE A 356 -4.57 -3.76 -24.81
CA PHE A 356 -5.02 -3.83 -23.43
C PHE A 356 -3.93 -3.42 -22.44
N ALA A 357 -2.74 -4.03 -22.52
CA ALA A 357 -1.63 -3.72 -21.62
C ALA A 357 -1.12 -2.29 -21.80
N LYS A 358 -1.10 -1.78 -23.05
CA LYS A 358 -0.61 -0.43 -23.38
C LYS A 358 -1.50 0.66 -22.79
N LEU A 359 -2.82 0.47 -22.87
CA LEU A 359 -3.82 1.44 -22.42
C LEU A 359 -4.28 1.22 -20.96
N ARG A 360 -3.88 0.10 -20.33
CA ARG A 360 -4.28 -0.22 -18.95
C ARG A 360 -3.72 0.79 -17.95
N GLY A 361 -2.55 1.40 -18.23
CA GLY A 361 -1.98 2.44 -17.37
C GLY A 361 -2.91 3.64 -17.20
N ASP A 362 -3.56 4.07 -18.28
CA ASP A 362 -4.52 5.18 -18.27
C ASP A 362 -5.76 4.81 -17.45
N TYR A 363 -6.28 3.59 -17.65
CA TYR A 363 -7.40 3.07 -16.86
C TYR A 363 -7.06 3.03 -15.36
N LEU A 364 -5.90 2.52 -14.98
CA LEU A 364 -5.50 2.45 -13.57
C LEU A 364 -5.36 3.85 -12.96
N ARG A 365 -4.80 4.81 -13.71
CA ARG A 365 -4.71 6.22 -13.31
C ARG A 365 -6.10 6.81 -13.07
N PHE A 366 -7.00 6.67 -14.04
CA PHE A 366 -8.38 7.11 -13.92
C PHE A 366 -9.07 6.47 -12.71
N ARG A 367 -8.94 5.14 -12.54
CA ARG A 367 -9.51 4.38 -11.42
C ARG A 367 -9.06 4.92 -10.06
N SER A 368 -7.79 5.30 -9.92
CA SER A 368 -7.23 5.86 -8.68
C SER A 368 -7.80 7.23 -8.31
N GLN A 369 -8.27 7.97 -9.31
CA GLN A 369 -8.84 9.30 -9.19
C GLN A 369 -10.37 9.28 -9.08
N LEU A 370 -10.98 8.10 -9.09
CA LEU A 370 -12.41 7.96 -8.81
C LEU A 370 -12.70 8.11 -7.32
N ARG A 371 -13.80 8.79 -7.04
CA ARG A 371 -14.43 8.86 -5.72
C ARG A 371 -15.88 8.43 -5.88
N LEU A 372 -16.17 7.24 -5.36
CA LEU A 372 -17.47 6.57 -5.50
C LEU A 372 -18.44 6.88 -4.34
N PHE A 373 -17.89 7.38 -3.24
CA PHE A 373 -18.62 7.80 -2.05
C PHE A 373 -18.04 9.13 -1.58
N PRO A 374 -18.83 10.02 -0.96
CA PRO A 374 -18.24 11.09 -0.17
C PRO A 374 -17.33 10.46 0.91
N PRO A 375 -16.17 11.05 1.23
CA PRO A 375 -15.39 10.60 2.38
C PRO A 375 -16.31 10.62 3.61
N PRO A 376 -16.21 9.65 4.54
CA PRO A 376 -16.94 9.74 5.79
C PRO A 376 -16.66 11.11 6.40
N LYS A 377 -17.72 11.85 6.76
CA LYS A 377 -17.55 13.14 7.46
C LYS A 377 -16.67 12.85 8.66
N GLU A 378 -15.56 13.56 8.80
CA GLU A 378 -14.81 13.56 10.05
C GLU A 378 -15.83 13.91 11.14
N GLU A 379 -16.04 12.98 12.08
CA GLU A 379 -16.77 13.30 13.30
C GLU A 379 -16.04 14.48 13.91
N GLY A 380 -16.69 15.64 13.86
CA GLY A 380 -16.15 16.87 14.42
C GLY A 380 -15.72 16.55 15.84
N LYS A 381 -14.44 16.78 16.13
CA LYS A 381 -13.96 16.83 17.50
C LYS A 381 -14.79 17.92 18.20
N THR A 382 -15.81 17.50 18.93
CA THR A 382 -16.47 18.30 19.95
C THR A 382 -15.53 18.52 21.11
#